data_AF-A0A1Q7UQQ1-F1
#
_entry.id   AF-A0A1Q7UQQ1-F1
#
_cell.length_a   1.000
_cell.length_b   1.000
_cell.length_c   1.000
_cell.angle_alpha   90.00
_cell.angle_beta   90.00
_cell.angle_gamma   90.00
#
_symmetry.space_group_name_H-M   'P 1'
#
loop_
_entity.id
_entity.type
_entity.pdbx_description
1 polymer ?
#
loop_
_entity_poly.entity_id
_entity_poly.type
_entity_poly.pdbx_seq_one_letter_code
_entity_poly.pdbx_strand_id
1 'polypeptide(L)'
;MAPVQVHTRLELKTYGIGFTRITAQRGYEARIAGEYHDDPIISARTLWVYVDSRGRPIRLPERTAQIWLPDGPLPQQPEAPLPPFPESIPETATAVVRFSDIDPMRHLNNASAVEMLDNASWEAYAKGGITPDTAHFDVLHYDIEYIDSPRFGERLEIQSWLDPFPSAGQQFSSLQQITRAGRTMVRARSRWLCSAR
;
A
#
# COMPACT_ATOMS: atom_id res chain seq x y z
N MET A 1 5.36 -16.99 3.38
CA MET A 1 4.80 -16.94 4.75
C MET A 1 3.29 -17.13 4.63
N ALA A 2 2.65 -17.88 5.51
CA ALA A 2 1.22 -18.18 5.38
C ALA A 2 0.34 -16.99 5.83
N PRO A 3 -0.87 -16.79 5.26
CA PRO A 3 -1.80 -15.76 5.70
C PRO A 3 -2.15 -15.87 7.19
N VAL A 4 -2.32 -14.72 7.84
CA VAL A 4 -2.75 -14.65 9.24
C VAL A 4 -4.21 -15.09 9.35
N GLN A 5 -4.47 -16.13 10.13
CA GLN A 5 -5.82 -16.67 10.31
C GLN A 5 -6.71 -15.71 11.12
N VAL A 6 -8.01 -15.74 10.83
CA VAL A 6 -9.01 -14.97 11.59
C VAL A 6 -8.94 -15.33 13.07
N HIS A 7 -9.18 -14.35 13.94
CA HIS A 7 -9.05 -14.47 15.41
C HIS A 7 -7.62 -14.68 15.95
N THR A 8 -6.59 -14.70 15.09
CA THR A 8 -5.20 -14.63 15.55
C THR A 8 -4.95 -13.29 16.24
N ARG A 9 -4.45 -13.34 17.48
CA ARG A 9 -4.04 -12.13 18.21
C ARG A 9 -2.65 -11.70 17.75
N LEU A 10 -2.52 -10.45 17.33
CA LEU A 10 -1.26 -9.87 16.91
C LEU A 10 -0.76 -8.83 17.93
N GLU A 11 0.55 -8.81 18.12
CA GLU A 11 1.29 -7.73 18.77
C GLU A 11 1.89 -6.82 17.70
N LEU A 12 1.52 -5.54 17.74
CA LEU A 12 1.97 -4.53 16.77
C LEU A 12 3.01 -3.62 17.43
N LYS A 13 4.17 -3.50 16.78
CA LYS A 13 5.22 -2.57 17.15
C LYS A 13 5.34 -1.51 16.07
N THR A 14 5.38 -0.24 16.48
CA THR A 14 5.69 0.90 15.60
C THR A 14 6.90 1.63 16.16
N TYR A 15 7.82 2.04 15.30
CA TYR A 15 9.03 2.75 15.71
C TYR A 15 9.47 3.76 14.65
N GLY A 16 10.19 4.80 15.10
CA GLY A 16 10.89 5.70 14.19
C GLY A 16 12.12 5.01 13.59
N ILE A 17 12.44 5.29 12.34
CA ILE A 17 13.70 4.86 11.71
C ILE A 17 14.59 6.08 11.55
N GLY A 18 14.19 7.05 10.72
CA GLY A 18 15.01 8.22 10.42
C GLY A 18 14.18 9.46 10.11
N PHE A 19 14.64 10.61 10.57
CA PHE A 19 13.94 11.89 10.41
C PHE A 19 14.86 12.90 9.69
N THR A 20 14.30 13.62 8.74
CA THR A 20 14.97 14.77 8.09
C THR A 20 14.24 16.06 8.44
N ARG A 21 14.62 17.16 7.77
CA ARG A 21 13.95 18.46 7.92
C ARG A 21 12.46 18.41 7.58
N ILE A 22 12.03 17.57 6.63
CA ILE A 22 10.66 17.56 6.10
C ILE A 22 10.04 16.15 6.02
N THR A 23 10.82 15.09 6.27
CA THR A 23 10.37 13.70 6.18
C THR A 23 10.59 12.92 7.47
N ALA A 24 9.79 11.89 7.67
CA ALA A 24 9.96 10.89 8.73
C ALA A 24 9.77 9.49 8.16
N GLN A 25 10.70 8.59 8.45
CA GLN A 25 10.59 7.19 8.09
C GLN A 25 10.17 6.39 9.33
N ARG A 26 9.12 5.58 9.20
CA ARG A 26 8.55 4.76 10.27
C ARG A 26 8.57 3.28 9.88
N GLY A 27 8.91 2.44 10.84
CA GLY A 27 8.85 0.99 10.76
C GLY A 27 7.65 0.45 11.53
N TYR A 28 7.11 -0.66 11.05
CA TYR A 28 6.01 -1.41 11.66
C TYR A 28 6.33 -2.89 11.60
N GLU A 29 6.02 -3.58 12.69
CA GLU A 29 6.14 -5.04 12.79
C GLU A 29 4.88 -5.61 13.43
N ALA A 30 4.41 -6.74 12.91
CA ALA A 30 3.40 -7.57 13.55
C ALA A 30 3.99 -8.93 13.91
N ARG A 31 3.66 -9.42 15.10
CA ARG A 31 4.03 -10.76 15.61
C ARG A 31 2.80 -11.47 16.17
N ILE A 32 2.77 -12.79 16.14
CA ILE A 32 1.72 -13.57 16.80
C ILE A 32 1.93 -13.44 18.31
N ALA A 33 0.89 -13.03 19.04
CA ALA A 33 0.99 -12.81 20.48
C ALA A 33 1.31 -14.10 21.23
N GLY A 34 2.30 -14.06 22.11
CA GLY A 34 2.72 -15.22 22.90
C GLY A 34 3.64 -16.22 22.16
N GLU A 35 3.92 -16.00 20.88
CA GLU A 35 4.93 -16.76 20.14
C GLU A 35 6.23 -15.97 20.03
N TYR A 36 7.35 -16.61 20.33
CA TYR A 36 8.67 -16.03 20.13
C TYR A 36 9.25 -16.55 18.82
N HIS A 37 9.15 -15.73 17.78
CA HIS A 37 9.87 -15.91 16.51
C HIS A 37 10.85 -14.76 16.32
N ASP A 38 12.03 -15.05 15.76
CA ASP A 38 13.05 -14.03 15.50
C ASP A 38 12.52 -12.96 14.51
N ASP A 39 11.87 -13.40 13.44
CA ASP A 39 11.34 -12.53 12.40
C ASP A 39 9.86 -12.16 12.61
N PRO A 40 9.46 -10.90 12.31
CA PRO A 40 8.06 -10.51 12.33
C PRO A 40 7.29 -11.18 11.19
N ILE A 41 6.01 -11.48 11.42
CA ILE A 41 5.15 -12.07 10.38
C ILE A 41 4.73 -11.03 9.33
N ILE A 42 4.66 -9.75 9.72
CA ILE A 42 4.44 -8.65 8.78
C ILE A 42 5.41 -7.55 9.16
N SER A 43 6.10 -7.01 8.16
CA SER A 43 6.92 -5.83 8.31
C SER A 43 6.49 -4.78 7.29
N ALA A 44 6.46 -3.51 7.70
CA ALA A 44 6.23 -2.42 6.78
C ALA A 44 7.15 -1.24 7.10
N ARG A 45 7.45 -0.45 6.07
CA ARG A 45 8.17 0.81 6.16
C ARG A 45 7.41 1.87 5.39
N THR A 46 7.37 3.07 5.93
CA THR A 46 6.70 4.21 5.30
C THR A 46 7.57 5.45 5.38
N LEU A 47 7.59 6.22 4.30
CA LEU A 47 8.14 7.56 4.26
C LEU A 47 7.01 8.59 4.32
N TRP A 48 6.99 9.39 5.38
CA TRP A 48 6.04 10.48 5.59
C TRP A 48 6.67 11.79 5.17
N VAL A 49 5.88 12.65 4.50
CA VAL A 49 6.22 14.05 4.24
C VAL A 49 5.26 14.92 5.02
N TYR A 50 5.79 15.88 5.78
CA TYR A 50 4.96 16.85 6.48
C TYR A 50 4.53 17.93 5.50
N VAL A 51 3.23 18.19 5.41
CA VAL A 51 2.66 19.17 4.47
C VAL A 51 1.76 20.18 5.17
N ASP A 52 1.66 21.39 4.60
CA ASP A 52 0.65 22.37 5.00
C ASP A 52 -0.74 22.02 4.46
N SER A 53 -1.73 22.86 4.75
CA SER A 53 -3.11 22.69 4.27
C SER A 53 -3.27 22.79 2.74
N ARG A 54 -2.23 23.26 2.03
CA ARG A 54 -2.16 23.34 0.56
C ARG A 54 -1.35 22.18 -0.04
N GLY A 55 -0.91 21.21 0.77
CA GLY A 55 -0.11 20.07 0.33
C GLY A 55 1.37 20.40 0.09
N ARG A 56 1.88 21.55 0.55
CA ARG A 56 3.28 21.93 0.34
C ARG A 56 4.15 21.36 1.47
N PRO A 57 5.33 20.78 1.18
CA PRO A 57 6.22 20.29 2.21
C PRO A 57 6.60 21.38 3.21
N ILE A 58 6.45 21.09 4.50
CA ILE A 58 6.83 21.97 5.61
C ILE A 58 7.87 21.31 6.49
N ARG A 59 8.51 22.12 7.33
CA ARG A 59 9.46 21.62 8.32
C ARG A 59 8.74 20.77 9.36
N LEU A 60 9.40 19.68 9.76
CA LEU A 60 9.02 18.87 10.92
C LEU A 60 8.85 19.76 12.16
N PRO A 61 7.75 19.65 12.92
CA PRO A 61 7.59 20.38 14.16
C PRO A 61 8.73 20.09 15.14
N GLU A 62 9.13 21.09 15.93
CA GLU A 62 10.19 20.94 16.91
C GLU A 62 9.90 19.78 17.87
N ARG A 63 10.96 19.08 18.27
CA ARG A 63 10.93 17.92 19.16
C ARG A 63 10.25 16.66 18.67
N THR A 64 9.61 16.67 17.50
CA THR A 64 8.97 15.46 16.95
C THR A 64 9.96 14.29 16.86
N ALA A 65 11.14 14.51 16.28
CA ALA A 65 12.13 13.43 16.13
C ALA A 65 12.59 12.84 17.48
N GLN A 66 12.72 13.66 18.54
CA GLN A 66 13.20 13.22 19.85
C GLN A 66 12.17 12.36 20.59
N ILE A 67 10.88 12.54 20.31
CA ILE A 67 9.80 11.69 20.88
C ILE A 67 9.89 10.27 20.31
N TRP A 68 10.18 10.13 19.01
CA TRP A 68 10.20 8.85 18.32
C TRP A 68 11.55 8.13 18.40
N LEU A 69 12.63 8.90 18.54
CA LEU A 69 14.01 8.42 18.57
C LEU A 69 14.75 9.09 19.74
N PRO A 70 14.51 8.65 20.98
CA PRO A 70 15.16 9.22 22.15
C PRO A 70 16.69 9.09 22.09
N ASP A 71 17.19 8.02 21.46
CA ASP A 71 18.62 7.76 21.27
C ASP A 71 19.22 8.45 20.03
N GLY A 72 18.44 9.28 19.33
CA GLY A 72 18.84 10.04 18.15
C GLY A 72 18.45 9.37 16.81
N PRO A 73 18.44 10.15 15.71
CA PRO A 73 17.96 9.67 14.41
C PRO A 73 18.95 8.68 13.76
N LEU A 74 18.43 7.56 13.24
CA LEU A 74 19.20 6.70 12.32
C LEU A 74 19.11 7.25 10.89
N PRO A 75 20.08 6.93 10.01
CA PRO A 75 19.99 7.25 8.59
C PRO A 75 18.71 6.68 7.98
N GLN A 76 18.03 7.47 7.16
CA GLN A 76 16.92 6.95 6.37
C GLN A 76 17.43 5.87 5.43
N GLN A 77 16.68 4.77 5.38
CA GLN A 77 16.98 3.69 4.47
C GLN A 77 16.39 4.00 3.09
N PRO A 78 17.17 3.85 2.01
CA PRO A 78 16.66 4.11 0.66
C PRO A 78 15.52 3.15 0.30
N GLU A 79 14.57 3.66 -0.49
CA GLU A 79 13.49 2.89 -1.11
C GLU A 79 13.78 2.79 -2.60
N ALA A 80 13.65 1.58 -3.15
CA ALA A 80 13.74 1.39 -4.59
C ALA A 80 12.52 2.06 -5.25
N PRO A 81 12.71 2.80 -6.35
CA PRO A 81 11.57 3.38 -7.07
C PRO A 81 10.68 2.28 -7.64
N LEU A 82 9.39 2.57 -7.78
CA LEU A 82 8.50 1.70 -8.55
C LEU A 82 8.99 1.56 -10.00
N PRO A 83 8.87 0.37 -10.61
CA PRO A 83 9.20 0.20 -12.01
C PRO A 83 8.33 1.10 -12.91
N PRO A 84 8.79 1.44 -14.12
CA PRO A 84 7.98 2.17 -15.08
C PRO A 84 6.76 1.33 -15.50
N PHE A 85 5.67 2.00 -15.87
CA PHE A 85 4.50 1.32 -16.43
C PHE A 85 4.82 0.74 -17.82
N PRO A 86 4.36 -0.49 -18.12
CA PRO A 86 4.47 -1.06 -19.47
C PRO A 86 3.77 -0.21 -20.53
N GLU A 87 4.23 -0.32 -21.77
CA GLU A 87 3.60 0.33 -22.94
C GLU A 87 2.31 -0.39 -23.41
N SER A 88 2.02 -1.58 -22.87
CA SER A 88 0.79 -2.31 -23.19
C SER A 88 -0.45 -1.58 -22.67
N ILE A 89 -1.60 -1.87 -23.28
CA ILE A 89 -2.87 -1.31 -22.87
C ILE A 89 -3.25 -1.91 -21.49
N PRO A 90 -3.53 -1.08 -20.46
CA PRO A 90 -3.95 -1.58 -19.16
C PRO A 90 -5.41 -2.03 -19.17
N GLU A 91 -5.75 -2.92 -18.25
CA GLU A 91 -7.14 -3.09 -17.81
C GLU A 91 -7.60 -1.83 -17.08
N THR A 92 -8.81 -1.37 -17.38
CA THR A 92 -9.36 -0.15 -16.79
C THR A 92 -10.60 -0.46 -15.97
N ALA A 93 -10.70 0.23 -14.84
CA ALA A 93 -11.87 0.25 -13.96
C ALA A 93 -12.12 1.68 -13.48
N THR A 94 -13.33 1.95 -13.01
CA THR A 94 -13.69 3.26 -12.44
C THR A 94 -14.19 3.11 -11.01
N ALA A 95 -13.74 3.99 -10.13
CA ALA A 95 -14.20 4.07 -8.76
C ALA A 95 -14.72 5.48 -8.44
N VAL A 96 -15.58 5.57 -7.43
CA VAL A 96 -16.01 6.84 -6.82
C VAL A 96 -15.57 6.79 -5.37
N VAL A 97 -14.92 7.86 -4.88
CA VAL A 97 -14.55 7.96 -3.47
C VAL A 97 -15.82 8.06 -2.61
N ARG A 98 -16.12 7.00 -1.86
CA ARG A 98 -17.29 6.92 -0.99
C ARG A 98 -17.01 7.60 0.34
N PHE A 99 -18.07 7.80 1.12
CA PHE A 99 -17.94 8.35 2.48
C PHE A 99 -17.13 7.41 3.40
N SER A 100 -17.25 6.10 3.22
CA SER A 100 -16.47 5.10 3.96
C SER A 100 -14.98 5.14 3.65
N ASP A 101 -14.61 5.72 2.51
CA ASP A 101 -13.24 5.65 2.00
C ASP A 101 -12.42 6.84 2.47
N ILE A 102 -13.03 7.85 3.13
CA ILE A 102 -12.31 9.04 3.58
C ILE A 102 -11.89 8.95 5.05
N ASP A 103 -10.70 9.47 5.33
CA ASP A 103 -10.17 9.62 6.68
C ASP A 103 -10.73 10.88 7.39
N PRO A 104 -10.41 11.10 8.68
CA PRO A 104 -10.82 12.32 9.40
C PRO A 104 -10.30 13.63 8.79
N MET A 105 -9.25 13.59 7.95
CA MET A 105 -8.75 14.73 7.20
C MET A 105 -9.54 14.99 5.90
N ARG A 106 -10.57 14.16 5.62
CA ARG A 106 -11.47 14.23 4.46
C ARG A 106 -10.76 13.94 3.13
N HIS A 107 -9.70 13.14 3.19
CA HIS A 107 -9.00 12.61 2.04
C HIS A 107 -9.28 11.11 1.92
N LEU A 108 -9.15 10.54 0.73
CA LEU A 108 -9.13 9.09 0.53
C LEU A 108 -8.09 8.48 1.46
N ASN A 109 -8.54 7.56 2.32
CA ASN A 109 -7.69 6.82 3.22
C ASN A 109 -6.70 5.98 2.40
N ASN A 110 -5.43 6.02 2.80
CA ASN A 110 -4.37 5.27 2.12
C ASN A 110 -4.67 3.77 2.00
N ALA A 111 -5.27 3.15 3.04
CA ALA A 111 -5.67 1.74 3.00
C ALA A 111 -6.80 1.51 1.98
N SER A 112 -7.79 2.39 1.92
CA SER A 112 -8.88 2.30 0.95
C SER A 112 -8.38 2.45 -0.49
N ALA A 113 -7.29 3.20 -0.73
CA ALA A 113 -6.66 3.22 -2.05
C ALA A 113 -6.11 1.84 -2.45
N VAL A 114 -5.52 1.07 -1.51
CA VAL A 114 -5.06 -0.30 -1.76
C VAL A 114 -6.23 -1.22 -2.07
N GLU A 115 -7.32 -1.12 -1.30
CA GLU A 115 -8.54 -1.91 -1.53
C GLU A 115 -9.15 -1.62 -2.91
N MET A 116 -9.13 -0.36 -3.37
CA MET A 116 -9.58 0.00 -4.73
C MET A 116 -8.73 -0.66 -5.81
N LEU A 117 -7.40 -0.71 -5.62
CA LEU A 117 -6.47 -1.34 -6.55
C LEU A 117 -6.67 -2.87 -6.59
N ASP A 118 -6.81 -3.51 -5.43
CA ASP A 118 -7.06 -4.95 -5.33
C ASP A 118 -8.41 -5.31 -5.97
N ASN A 119 -9.47 -4.54 -5.69
CA ASN A 119 -10.78 -4.74 -6.31
C ASN A 119 -10.70 -4.63 -7.84
N ALA A 120 -10.01 -3.62 -8.38
CA ALA A 120 -9.86 -3.49 -9.83
C ALA A 120 -9.11 -4.68 -10.47
N SER A 121 -8.11 -5.23 -9.78
CA SER A 121 -7.41 -6.45 -10.24
C SER A 121 -8.37 -7.65 -10.24
N TRP A 122 -9.12 -7.86 -9.16
CA TRP A 122 -10.10 -8.95 -9.07
C TRP A 122 -11.24 -8.81 -10.08
N GLU A 123 -11.74 -7.61 -10.33
CA GLU A 123 -12.75 -7.34 -11.36
C GLU A 123 -12.23 -7.67 -12.76
N ALA A 124 -10.96 -7.35 -13.05
CA ALA A 124 -10.33 -7.73 -14.32
C ALA A 124 -10.20 -9.26 -14.45
N TYR A 125 -9.74 -9.96 -13.41
CA TYR A 125 -9.66 -11.42 -13.39
C TYR A 125 -11.05 -12.08 -13.54
N ALA A 126 -12.08 -11.51 -12.94
CA ALA A 126 -13.45 -12.02 -13.01
C ALA A 126 -14.01 -12.02 -14.45
N LYS A 127 -13.59 -11.08 -15.32
CA LYS A 127 -13.93 -11.10 -16.75
C LYS A 127 -13.45 -12.40 -17.43
N GLY A 128 -12.35 -12.99 -16.95
CA GLY A 128 -11.79 -14.25 -17.39
C GLY A 128 -12.28 -15.48 -16.62
N GLY A 129 -13.30 -15.35 -15.76
CA GLY A 129 -13.85 -16.45 -14.96
C GLY A 129 -13.04 -16.82 -13.71
N ILE A 130 -12.01 -16.04 -13.38
CA ILE A 130 -11.22 -16.21 -12.17
C ILE A 130 -11.86 -15.40 -11.05
N THR A 131 -12.22 -16.08 -9.95
CA THR A 131 -12.93 -15.49 -8.82
C THR A 131 -12.31 -15.99 -7.51
N PRO A 132 -12.62 -15.38 -6.35
CA PRO A 132 -12.24 -15.95 -5.06
C PRO A 132 -12.74 -17.40 -4.86
N ASP A 133 -13.81 -17.78 -5.58
CA ASP A 133 -14.35 -19.13 -5.61
C ASP A 133 -13.59 -20.11 -6.52
N THR A 134 -12.58 -19.65 -7.26
CA THR A 134 -11.77 -20.50 -8.16
C THR A 134 -10.25 -20.33 -7.97
N ALA A 135 -9.80 -19.25 -7.33
CA ALA A 135 -8.39 -18.96 -7.09
C ALA A 135 -8.15 -18.46 -5.66
N HIS A 136 -6.93 -18.69 -5.15
CA HIS A 136 -6.47 -18.14 -3.88
C HIS A 136 -5.14 -17.42 -4.10
N PHE A 137 -5.05 -16.16 -3.64
CA PHE A 137 -3.83 -15.36 -3.77
C PHE A 137 -3.32 -14.95 -2.39
N ASP A 138 -2.09 -15.33 -2.10
CA ASP A 138 -1.40 -14.86 -0.91
C ASP A 138 -0.61 -13.60 -1.24
N VAL A 139 -0.87 -12.53 -0.50
CA VAL A 139 -0.07 -11.30 -0.58
C VAL A 139 1.37 -11.63 -0.19
N LEU A 140 2.32 -11.24 -1.03
CA LEU A 140 3.75 -11.27 -0.69
C LEU A 140 4.28 -9.89 -0.34
N HIS A 141 3.89 -8.85 -1.08
CA HIS A 141 4.47 -7.52 -0.92
C HIS A 141 3.66 -6.42 -1.60
N TYR A 142 3.69 -5.22 -1.03
CA TYR A 142 3.22 -3.99 -1.67
C TYR A 142 4.31 -2.91 -1.63
N ASP A 143 4.51 -2.25 -2.76
CA ASP A 143 5.24 -0.99 -2.89
C ASP A 143 4.23 0.07 -3.35
N ILE A 144 4.03 1.16 -2.60
CA ILE A 144 2.96 2.14 -2.86
C ILE A 144 3.50 3.56 -2.75
N GLU A 145 3.21 4.38 -3.75
CA GLU A 145 3.50 5.81 -3.78
C GLU A 145 2.17 6.59 -3.78
N TYR A 146 2.00 7.50 -2.81
CA TYR A 146 0.85 8.41 -2.72
C TYR A 146 1.28 9.80 -3.20
N ILE A 147 0.70 10.30 -4.28
CA ILE A 147 1.11 11.53 -4.98
C ILE A 147 0.15 12.68 -4.72
N ASP A 148 -1.16 12.41 -4.66
CA ASP A 148 -2.19 13.40 -4.36
C ASP A 148 -3.33 12.72 -3.57
N SER A 149 -4.20 13.52 -2.96
CA SER A 149 -5.23 13.05 -2.03
C SER A 149 -6.64 13.28 -2.60
N PRO A 150 -7.25 12.24 -3.21
CA PRO A 150 -8.62 12.31 -3.67
C PRO A 150 -9.61 12.66 -2.55
N ARG A 151 -10.75 13.23 -2.92
CA ARG A 151 -11.81 13.67 -2.00
C ARG A 151 -13.12 12.95 -2.26
N PHE A 152 -14.00 12.97 -1.27
CA PHE A 152 -15.36 12.43 -1.38
C PHE A 152 -16.07 12.85 -2.66
N GLY A 153 -16.67 11.88 -3.35
CA GLY A 153 -17.44 12.07 -4.58
C GLY A 153 -16.59 12.20 -5.86
N GLU A 154 -15.27 12.28 -5.75
CA GLU A 154 -14.41 12.29 -6.93
C GLU A 154 -14.46 10.95 -7.67
N ARG A 155 -14.49 11.04 -9.00
CA ARG A 155 -14.38 9.90 -9.90
C ARG A 155 -12.92 9.64 -10.22
N LEU A 156 -12.52 8.38 -10.09
CA LEU A 156 -11.18 7.90 -10.28
C LEU A 156 -11.16 6.84 -11.38
N GLU A 157 -10.11 6.86 -12.19
CA GLU A 157 -9.80 5.80 -13.14
C GLU A 157 -8.65 4.97 -12.57
N ILE A 158 -8.80 3.66 -12.58
CA ILE A 158 -7.81 2.70 -12.13
C ILE A 158 -7.28 1.98 -13.36
N GLN A 159 -5.96 2.02 -13.56
CA GLN A 159 -5.27 1.37 -14.66
C GLN A 159 -4.41 0.25 -14.09
N SER A 160 -4.57 -0.96 -14.63
CA SER A 160 -3.93 -2.16 -14.13
C SER A 160 -3.19 -2.91 -15.23
N TRP A 161 -1.87 -3.02 -15.07
CA TRP A 161 -1.02 -3.91 -15.85
C TRP A 161 -0.80 -5.17 -15.03
N LEU A 162 -1.53 -6.22 -15.40
CA LEU A 162 -1.53 -7.50 -14.71
C LEU A 162 -0.59 -8.46 -15.44
N ASP A 163 0.26 -9.15 -14.70
CA ASP A 163 0.92 -10.33 -15.24
C ASP A 163 -0.13 -11.37 -15.69
N PRO A 164 0.20 -12.24 -16.66
CA PRO A 164 -0.66 -13.35 -17.04
C PRO A 164 -1.08 -14.18 -15.82
N PHE A 165 -2.31 -14.71 -15.86
CA PHE A 165 -2.82 -15.48 -14.74
C PHE A 165 -1.90 -16.70 -14.45
N PRO A 166 -1.38 -16.81 -13.21
CA PRO A 166 -0.40 -17.82 -12.85
C PRO A 166 -1.02 -19.21 -12.61
N SER A 167 -0.21 -20.25 -12.76
CA SER A 167 -0.52 -21.57 -12.18
C SER A 167 -0.31 -21.57 -10.66
N ALA A 168 -0.90 -22.54 -9.95
CA ALA A 168 -0.65 -22.71 -8.53
C ALA A 168 0.85 -22.89 -8.23
N GLY A 169 1.32 -22.24 -7.16
CA GLY A 169 2.73 -22.15 -6.76
C GLY A 169 3.54 -21.07 -7.47
N GLN A 170 2.98 -20.36 -8.47
CA GLN A 170 3.70 -19.30 -9.18
C GLN A 170 3.42 -17.92 -8.58
N GLN A 171 4.46 -17.09 -8.58
CA GLN A 171 4.33 -15.68 -8.22
C GLN A 171 3.95 -14.85 -9.44
N PHE A 172 3.23 -13.76 -9.19
CA PHE A 172 2.83 -12.80 -10.19
C PHE A 172 2.74 -11.42 -9.57
N SER A 173 2.77 -10.39 -10.41
CA SER A 173 2.68 -8.99 -9.99
C SER A 173 1.49 -8.28 -10.64
N SER A 174 1.00 -7.26 -9.96
CA SER A 174 0.26 -6.17 -10.61
C SER A 174 1.08 -4.89 -10.49
N LEU A 175 1.10 -4.10 -11.55
CA LEU A 175 1.52 -2.71 -11.50
C LEU A 175 0.30 -1.86 -11.83
N GLN A 176 -0.05 -0.92 -10.97
CA GLN A 176 -1.31 -0.19 -11.07
C GLN A 176 -1.14 1.29 -10.74
N GLN A 177 -2.07 2.10 -11.26
CA GLN A 177 -2.23 3.48 -10.80
C GLN A 177 -3.69 3.89 -10.70
N ILE A 178 -3.93 4.82 -9.79
CA ILE A 178 -5.17 5.57 -9.67
C ILE A 178 -4.94 6.94 -10.26
N THR A 179 -5.81 7.38 -11.16
CA THR A 179 -5.77 8.71 -11.77
C THR A 179 -7.09 9.46 -11.58
N ARG A 180 -7.01 10.79 -11.60
CA ARG A 180 -8.14 11.71 -11.61
C ARG A 180 -7.93 12.70 -12.75
N ALA A 181 -8.78 12.63 -13.77
CA ALA A 181 -8.68 13.48 -14.97
C ALA A 181 -7.25 13.49 -15.56
N GLY A 182 -6.64 12.31 -15.68
CA GLY A 182 -5.29 12.12 -16.22
C GLY A 182 -4.14 12.43 -15.25
N ARG A 183 -4.40 12.99 -14.07
CA ARG A 183 -3.37 13.20 -13.04
C ARG A 183 -3.24 11.95 -12.17
N THR A 184 -2.01 11.45 -11.98
CA THR A 184 -1.74 10.31 -11.10
C THR A 184 -1.90 10.69 -9.63
N MET A 185 -2.70 9.91 -8.90
CA MET A 185 -2.99 10.08 -7.48
C MET A 185 -2.21 9.06 -6.64
N VAL A 186 -2.21 7.80 -7.06
CA VAL A 186 -1.54 6.68 -6.38
C VAL A 186 -0.90 5.80 -7.43
N ARG A 187 0.29 5.27 -7.14
CA ARG A 187 0.94 4.19 -7.91
C ARG A 187 1.21 3.05 -6.95
N ALA A 188 1.04 1.82 -7.41
CA ALA A 188 1.39 0.66 -6.61
C ALA A 188 1.93 -0.47 -7.47
N ARG A 189 2.85 -1.22 -6.89
CA ARG A 189 3.18 -2.57 -7.32
C ARG A 189 2.80 -3.52 -6.20
N SER A 190 2.10 -4.58 -6.54
CA SER A 190 1.81 -5.67 -5.62
C SER A 190 2.39 -6.97 -6.16
N ARG A 191 2.81 -7.85 -5.26
CA ARG A 191 3.33 -9.18 -5.57
C ARG A 191 2.57 -10.22 -4.78
N TRP A 192 2.26 -11.32 -5.44
CA TRP A 192 1.36 -12.35 -4.94
C TRP A 192 1.89 -13.73 -5.26
N LEU A 193 1.46 -14.72 -4.49
CA LEU A 193 1.59 -16.13 -4.79
C LEU A 193 0.21 -16.68 -5.13
N CYS A 194 0.06 -17.33 -6.29
CA CYS A 194 -1.12 -18.14 -6.55
C CYS A 194 -0.99 -19.44 -5.77
N SER A 195 -1.91 -19.67 -4.84
CA SER A 195 -1.86 -20.83 -3.96
C SER A 195 -2.86 -21.88 -4.42
N ALA A 196 -2.48 -23.15 -4.28
CA ALA A 196 -3.41 -24.25 -4.44
C ALA A 196 -4.51 -24.12 -3.38
N ARG A 197 -5.73 -24.52 -3.74
CA ARG A 197 -6.83 -24.64 -2.78
C ARG A 197 -6.65 -25.83 -1.85
#